data_AF-A0A937AUA4-F1
#
_entry.id   AF-A0A937AUA4-F1
#
_cell.length_a   1.000
_cell.length_b   1.000
_cell.length_c   1.000
_cell.angle_alpha   90.00
_cell.angle_beta   90.00
_cell.angle_gamma   90.00
#
_symmetry.space_group_name_H-M   'P 1'
#
loop_
_entity.id
_entity.type
_entity.pdbx_description
1 polymer ?
#
loop_
_entity_poly.entity_id
_entity_poly.type
_entity_poly.pdbx_seq_one_letter_code
_entity_poly.pdbx_strand_id
1 'polypeptide(L)'
;MLGVDVGNALEVAGAVAYLTGSGVREPRLHEVTMALAGEMLALGKLVPDAAAGRARAEAALADGRAAETFARMVSALGGPDDLLEHPARYLPPAPVIRACTAERSGHVVSMNARQVGIAVVALGGGRSHADDAIDPTVGLTDVIDVGAQVRAGSPLCVVHAASDAAAEEAIDLVRRAIRIGDAPPPHRRVIMERLA
;
A
#
# COMPACT_ATOMS: atom_id res chain seq x y z
N MET A 1 0.90 -1.79 8.72
CA MET A 1 0.62 -1.55 7.30
C MET A 1 1.64 -2.31 6.46
N LEU A 2 1.25 -2.90 5.32
CA LEU A 2 2.11 -3.75 4.51
C LEU A 2 2.78 -3.00 3.35
N GLY A 3 2.05 -2.10 2.66
CA GLY A 3 2.60 -1.18 1.67
C GLY A 3 2.63 0.28 2.16
N VAL A 4 2.93 1.20 1.24
CA VAL A 4 2.97 2.66 1.48
C VAL A 4 1.71 3.40 1.06
N ASP A 5 0.83 2.72 0.32
CA ASP A 5 -0.45 3.25 -0.15
C ASP A 5 -1.60 2.59 0.61
N VAL A 6 -2.62 3.39 0.96
CA VAL A 6 -3.83 2.94 1.66
C VAL A 6 -5.04 3.62 1.06
N GLY A 7 -5.98 2.84 0.54
CA GLY A 7 -7.17 3.34 -0.15
C GLY A 7 -7.56 2.43 -1.30
N ASN A 8 -8.34 2.94 -2.25
CA ASN A 8 -8.84 2.10 -3.34
C ASN A 8 -8.05 2.32 -4.61
N ALA A 9 -8.22 3.47 -5.27
CA ALA A 9 -7.50 3.77 -6.51
C ALA A 9 -5.99 3.88 -6.28
N LEU A 10 -5.58 4.38 -5.11
CA LEU A 10 -4.18 4.51 -4.72
C LEU A 10 -3.49 3.14 -4.62
N GLU A 11 -4.13 2.14 -4.02
CA GLU A 11 -3.59 0.78 -3.91
C GLU A 11 -3.55 0.08 -5.28
N VAL A 12 -4.53 0.33 -6.16
CA VAL A 12 -4.50 -0.17 -7.55
C VAL A 12 -3.33 0.46 -8.32
N ALA A 13 -3.12 1.77 -8.18
CA ALA A 13 -1.98 2.45 -8.80
C ALA A 13 -0.63 1.90 -8.28
N GLY A 14 -0.52 1.66 -6.97
CA GLY A 14 0.63 1.02 -6.35
C GLY A 14 0.87 -0.41 -6.85
N ALA A 15 -0.20 -1.20 -7.03
CA ALA A 15 -0.11 -2.55 -7.60
C ALA A 15 0.37 -2.52 -9.07
N VAL A 16 -0.14 -1.59 -9.88
CA VAL A 16 0.34 -1.38 -11.26
C VAL A 16 1.83 -1.03 -11.25
N ALA A 17 2.26 -0.06 -10.45
CA ALA A 17 3.66 0.33 -10.35
C ALA A 17 4.57 -0.81 -9.86
N TYR A 18 4.09 -1.63 -8.93
CA TYR A 18 4.79 -2.81 -8.44
C TYR A 18 5.01 -3.85 -9.53
N LEU A 19 3.95 -4.15 -10.30
CA LEU A 19 3.96 -5.15 -11.37
C LEU A 19 4.82 -4.71 -12.56
N THR A 20 4.71 -3.45 -12.97
CA THR A 20 5.48 -2.90 -14.11
C THR A 20 6.91 -2.51 -13.74
N GLY A 21 7.22 -2.38 -12.45
CA GLY A 21 8.53 -1.93 -11.99
C GLY A 21 8.79 -0.44 -12.21
N SER A 22 7.74 0.37 -12.42
CA SER A 22 7.85 1.82 -12.64
C SER A 22 8.13 2.63 -11.37
N GLY A 23 8.25 1.96 -10.21
CA GLY A 23 8.53 2.57 -8.91
C GLY A 23 9.33 1.64 -7.98
N VAL A 24 9.60 2.10 -6.76
CA VAL A 24 10.27 1.28 -5.75
C VAL A 24 9.29 0.21 -5.25
N ARG A 25 9.69 -1.06 -5.36
CA ARG A 25 8.94 -2.16 -4.74
C ARG A 25 9.18 -2.13 -3.24
N GLU A 26 8.15 -1.80 -2.47
CA GLU A 26 8.25 -1.77 -1.01
C GLU A 26 8.68 -3.16 -0.49
N PRO A 27 9.81 -3.26 0.25
CA PRO A 27 10.41 -4.54 0.61
C PRO A 27 9.51 -5.49 1.40
N ARG A 28 8.64 -4.99 2.28
CA ARG A 28 7.79 -5.81 3.15
C ARG A 28 6.63 -6.41 2.36
N LEU A 29 5.99 -5.62 1.50
CA LEU A 29 4.99 -6.06 0.53
C LEU A 29 5.59 -7.09 -0.43
N HIS A 30 6.78 -6.82 -0.95
CA HIS A 30 7.49 -7.75 -1.83
C HIS A 30 7.74 -9.10 -1.13
N GLU A 31 8.27 -9.07 0.09
CA GLU A 31 8.57 -10.28 0.86
C GLU A 31 7.32 -11.13 1.12
N VAL A 32 6.22 -10.51 1.57
CA VAL A 32 4.95 -11.23 1.79
C VAL A 32 4.40 -11.79 0.49
N THR A 33 4.37 -10.99 -0.58
CA THR A 33 3.81 -11.39 -1.88
C THR A 33 4.57 -12.58 -2.46
N MET A 34 5.90 -12.53 -2.44
CA MET A 34 6.75 -13.59 -2.97
C MET A 34 6.69 -14.87 -2.13
N ALA A 35 6.61 -14.74 -0.80
CA ALA A 35 6.44 -15.89 0.07
C ALA A 35 5.10 -16.60 -0.18
N LEU A 36 3.99 -15.85 -0.23
CA LEU A 36 2.66 -16.42 -0.48
C LEU A 36 2.57 -17.05 -1.88
N ALA A 37 3.09 -16.38 -2.91
CA ALA A 37 3.12 -16.93 -4.26
C ALA A 37 3.91 -18.25 -4.32
N GLY A 38 5.04 -18.33 -3.59
CA GLY A 38 5.83 -19.55 -3.48
C GLY A 38 5.04 -20.72 -2.88
N GLU A 39 4.37 -20.49 -1.76
CA GLU A 39 3.51 -21.49 -1.10
C GLU A 39 2.37 -21.94 -2.02
N MET A 40 1.67 -21.00 -2.67
CA MET A 40 0.56 -21.32 -3.56
C MET A 40 0.98 -22.20 -4.74
N LEU A 41 2.15 -21.93 -5.35
CA LEU A 41 2.68 -22.75 -6.45
C LEU A 41 3.04 -24.17 -5.98
N ALA A 42 3.61 -24.30 -4.79
CA ALA A 42 3.98 -25.60 -4.22
C ALA A 42 2.74 -26.42 -3.86
N LEU A 43 1.76 -25.81 -3.17
CA LEU A 43 0.48 -26.43 -2.84
C LEU A 43 -0.31 -26.87 -4.09
N GLY A 44 -0.22 -26.06 -5.16
CA GLY A 44 -0.77 -26.39 -6.47
C GLY A 44 -0.01 -27.47 -7.23
N LYS A 45 1.08 -28.02 -6.68
CA LYS A 45 1.95 -29.02 -7.32
C LYS A 45 2.56 -28.55 -8.65
N LEU A 46 2.78 -27.24 -8.79
CA LEU A 46 3.37 -26.62 -9.98
C LEU A 46 4.90 -26.51 -9.90
N VAL A 47 5.44 -26.70 -8.70
CA VAL A 47 6.85 -26.65 -8.32
C VAL A 47 7.07 -27.61 -7.14
N PRO A 48 8.30 -28.07 -6.87
CA PRO A 48 8.56 -29.03 -5.79
C PRO A 48 8.36 -28.47 -4.38
N ASP A 49 8.64 -27.18 -4.18
CA ASP A 49 8.60 -26.53 -2.86
C ASP A 49 8.39 -25.01 -2.98
N ALA A 50 8.20 -24.36 -1.84
CA ALA A 50 7.95 -22.91 -1.77
C ALA A 50 9.14 -22.06 -2.25
N ALA A 51 10.38 -22.55 -2.13
CA ALA A 51 11.56 -21.82 -2.59
C ALA A 51 11.62 -21.79 -4.12
N ALA A 52 11.36 -22.92 -4.77
CA ALA A 52 11.21 -23.01 -6.22
C ALA A 52 10.00 -22.18 -6.71
N GLY A 53 8.91 -22.17 -5.94
CA GLY A 53 7.76 -21.31 -6.20
C GLY A 53 8.10 -19.83 -6.16
N ARG A 54 8.81 -19.38 -5.12
CA ARG A 54 9.29 -17.99 -5.03
C ARG A 54 10.16 -17.63 -6.24
N ALA A 55 11.16 -18.45 -6.56
CA ALA A 55 12.04 -18.17 -7.70
C ALA A 55 11.27 -18.03 -9.02
N ARG A 56 10.22 -18.85 -9.22
CA ARG A 56 9.34 -18.75 -10.40
C ARG A 56 8.48 -17.48 -10.39
N ALA A 57 7.97 -17.07 -9.23
CA ALA A 57 7.21 -15.83 -9.08
C ALA A 57 8.08 -14.59 -9.34
N GLU A 58 9.30 -14.57 -8.79
CA GLU A 58 10.31 -13.52 -9.03
C GLU A 58 10.63 -13.40 -10.53
N ALA A 59 10.85 -14.53 -11.22
CA ALA A 59 11.08 -14.54 -12.65
C ALA A 59 9.90 -13.94 -13.44
N ALA A 60 8.66 -14.36 -13.13
CA ALA A 60 7.46 -13.84 -13.77
C ALA A 60 7.21 -12.34 -13.52
N LEU A 61 7.65 -11.83 -12.37
CA LEU A 61 7.61 -10.41 -12.05
C LEU A 61 8.71 -9.64 -12.80
N ALA A 62 9.91 -10.22 -12.95
CA ALA A 62 11.05 -9.59 -13.61
C ALA A 62 10.90 -9.51 -15.14
N ASP A 63 10.29 -10.51 -15.77
CA ASP A 63 10.09 -10.56 -17.22
C ASP A 63 8.71 -10.07 -17.70
N GLY A 64 7.92 -9.47 -16.81
CA GLY A 64 6.68 -8.78 -17.14
C GLY A 64 5.44 -9.67 -17.30
N ARG A 65 5.58 -11.00 -17.25
CA ARG A 65 4.41 -11.92 -17.35
C ARG A 65 3.37 -11.70 -16.26
N ALA A 66 3.78 -11.28 -15.07
CA ALA A 66 2.86 -10.95 -13.98
C ALA A 66 1.98 -9.74 -14.36
N ALA A 67 2.57 -8.69 -14.93
CA ALA A 67 1.87 -7.50 -15.38
C ALA A 67 0.92 -7.81 -16.56
N GLU A 68 1.39 -8.57 -17.55
CA GLU A 68 0.57 -9.01 -18.68
C GLU A 68 -0.66 -9.81 -18.21
N THR A 69 -0.47 -10.75 -17.28
CA THR A 69 -1.56 -11.56 -16.74
C THR A 69 -2.59 -10.70 -16.01
N PHE A 70 -2.13 -9.71 -15.24
CA PHE A 70 -3.00 -8.75 -14.56
C PHE A 70 -3.80 -7.89 -15.57
N ALA A 71 -3.18 -7.37 -16.63
CA ALA A 71 -3.87 -6.61 -17.67
C ALA A 71 -4.97 -7.43 -18.36
N ARG A 72 -4.67 -8.70 -18.72
CA ARG A 72 -5.67 -9.61 -19.30
C ARG A 72 -6.83 -9.87 -18.34
N MET A 73 -6.55 -10.02 -17.05
CA MET A 73 -7.58 -10.19 -16.02
C MET A 73 -8.49 -8.96 -15.93
N VAL A 74 -7.92 -7.75 -15.90
CA VAL A 74 -8.68 -6.49 -15.86
C VAL A 74 -9.59 -6.37 -17.08
N SER A 75 -9.06 -6.58 -18.29
CA SER A 75 -9.83 -6.52 -19.52
C SER A 75 -10.95 -7.58 -19.56
N ALA A 76 -10.65 -8.82 -19.15
CA ALA A 76 -11.64 -9.90 -19.10
C ALA A 76 -12.80 -9.64 -18.12
N LEU A 77 -12.57 -8.83 -17.09
CA LEU A 77 -13.59 -8.42 -16.12
C LEU A 77 -14.30 -7.10 -16.48
N GLY A 78 -14.08 -6.58 -17.70
CA GLY A 78 -14.73 -5.37 -18.21
C GLY A 78 -14.01 -4.07 -17.88
N GLY A 79 -12.79 -4.13 -17.36
CA GLY A 79 -11.91 -2.98 -17.21
C GLY A 79 -11.23 -2.59 -18.54
N PRO A 80 -10.48 -1.47 -18.53
CA PRO A 80 -9.74 -1.00 -19.71
C PRO A 80 -8.57 -1.93 -20.05
N ASP A 81 -8.23 -2.03 -21.33
CA ASP A 81 -7.12 -2.81 -21.86
C ASP A 81 -5.77 -2.07 -21.81
N ASP A 82 -5.80 -0.75 -21.62
CA ASP A 82 -4.63 0.15 -21.54
C ASP A 82 -4.37 0.66 -20.09
N LEU A 83 -4.86 -0.03 -19.05
CA LEU A 83 -4.70 0.39 -17.65
C LEU A 83 -3.24 0.54 -17.24
N LEU A 84 -2.36 -0.34 -17.72
CA LEU A 84 -0.97 -0.40 -17.29
C LEU A 84 -0.13 0.71 -17.92
N GLU A 85 -0.47 1.06 -19.15
CA GLU A 85 0.13 2.12 -19.95
C GLU A 85 -0.37 3.50 -19.50
N HIS A 86 -1.65 3.59 -19.13
CA HIS A 86 -2.33 4.85 -18.86
C HIS A 86 -3.14 4.84 -17.55
N PRO A 87 -2.54 4.47 -16.39
CA PRO A 87 -3.28 4.34 -15.13
C PRO A 87 -3.97 5.64 -14.70
N ALA A 88 -3.32 6.79 -14.91
CA ALA A 88 -3.85 8.11 -14.54
C ALA A 88 -5.15 8.50 -15.28
N ARG A 89 -5.46 7.84 -16.41
CA ARG A 89 -6.73 8.04 -17.14
C ARG A 89 -7.93 7.45 -16.39
N TYR A 90 -7.69 6.39 -15.62
CA TYR A 90 -8.73 5.59 -14.96
C TYR A 90 -8.73 5.74 -13.44
N LEU A 91 -7.60 6.17 -12.88
CA LEU A 91 -7.37 6.39 -11.46
C LEU A 91 -7.07 7.87 -11.22
N PRO A 92 -8.07 8.76 -11.36
CA PRO A 92 -7.86 10.19 -11.18
C PRO A 92 -7.48 10.50 -9.72
N PRO A 93 -6.66 11.54 -9.49
CA PRO A 93 -6.32 11.97 -8.15
C PRO A 93 -7.51 12.60 -7.43
N ALA A 94 -7.48 12.59 -6.10
CA ALA A 94 -8.41 13.37 -5.27
C ALA A 94 -8.19 14.89 -5.49
N PRO A 95 -9.23 15.72 -5.29
CA PRO A 95 -9.13 17.16 -5.51
C PRO A 95 -8.20 17.88 -4.51
N VAL A 96 -8.00 17.32 -3.31
CA VAL A 96 -7.10 17.87 -2.29
C VAL A 96 -6.01 16.85 -1.97
N ILE A 97 -4.76 17.26 -2.14
CA ILE A 97 -3.57 16.46 -1.80
C ILE A 97 -2.70 17.27 -0.84
N ARG A 98 -2.47 16.76 0.36
CA ARG A 98 -1.78 17.50 1.43
C ARG A 98 -0.83 16.61 2.23
N ALA A 99 0.38 17.09 2.49
CA ALA A 99 1.32 16.37 3.33
C ALA A 99 0.90 16.41 4.81
N CYS A 100 0.86 15.24 5.45
CA CYS A 100 0.80 15.13 6.90
C CYS A 100 2.24 15.16 7.43
N THR A 101 2.65 16.20 8.15
CA THR A 101 4.04 16.36 8.61
C THR A 101 4.23 16.03 10.09
N ALA A 102 5.43 15.57 10.43
CA ALA A 102 5.87 15.27 11.79
C ALA A 102 5.97 16.54 12.65
N GLU A 103 5.40 16.52 13.85
CA GLU A 103 5.42 17.65 14.78
C GLU A 103 6.73 17.76 15.56
N ARG A 104 7.51 16.68 15.61
CA ARG A 104 8.81 16.63 16.28
C ARG A 104 9.78 15.73 15.53
N SER A 105 11.07 15.98 15.73
CA SER A 105 12.14 15.10 15.26
C SER A 105 12.24 13.84 16.14
N GLY A 106 12.67 12.72 15.55
CA GLY A 106 12.87 11.45 16.26
C GLY A 106 12.81 10.26 15.31
N HIS A 107 12.36 9.12 15.83
CA HIS A 107 12.13 7.89 15.08
C HIS A 107 10.67 7.48 15.17
N VAL A 108 10.09 6.97 14.07
CA VAL A 108 8.76 6.37 14.09
C VAL A 108 8.84 5.06 14.87
N VAL A 109 8.37 5.05 16.12
CA VAL A 109 8.49 3.88 17.01
C VAL A 109 7.32 2.91 16.88
N SER A 110 6.17 3.40 16.43
CA SER A 110 5.01 2.55 16.19
C SER A 110 3.97 3.27 15.34
N MET A 111 3.17 2.49 14.63
CA MET A 111 2.00 2.96 13.89
C MET A 111 0.80 2.08 14.20
N ASN A 112 -0.31 2.69 14.60
CA ASN A 112 -1.57 1.99 14.80
C ASN A 112 -2.31 1.83 13.47
N ALA A 113 -2.11 0.69 12.81
CA ALA A 113 -2.72 0.41 11.50
C ALA A 113 -4.26 0.49 11.52
N ARG A 114 -4.91 0.13 12.64
CA ARG A 114 -6.37 0.27 12.77
C ARG A 114 -6.80 1.74 12.71
N GLN A 115 -6.09 2.61 13.40
CA GLN A 115 -6.39 4.05 13.39
C GLN A 115 -6.11 4.68 12.02
N VAL A 116 -5.11 4.19 11.30
CA VAL A 116 -4.89 4.60 9.91
C VAL A 116 -6.06 4.15 9.02
N GLY A 117 -6.53 2.91 9.15
CA GLY A 117 -7.72 2.45 8.41
C GLY A 117 -8.97 3.30 8.72
N ILE A 118 -9.15 3.69 9.99
CA ILE A 118 -10.23 4.60 10.39
C ILE A 118 -10.08 5.98 9.73
N ALA A 119 -8.86 6.50 9.60
CA ALA A 119 -8.62 7.76 8.89
C ALA A 119 -9.04 7.68 7.42
N VAL A 120 -8.79 6.55 6.74
CA VAL A 120 -9.25 6.33 5.36
C VAL A 120 -10.76 6.18 5.26
N VAL A 121 -11.41 5.54 6.24
CA VAL A 121 -12.88 5.50 6.30
C VAL A 121 -13.46 6.91 6.48
N ALA A 122 -12.87 7.73 7.37
CA ALA A 122 -13.29 9.11 7.58
C ALA A 122 -13.10 9.98 6.33
N LEU A 123 -12.10 9.68 5.49
CA LEU A 123 -11.90 10.30 4.19
C LEU A 123 -12.97 9.92 3.15
N GLY A 124 -13.76 8.87 3.38
CA GLY A 124 -14.73 8.31 2.42
C GLY A 124 -14.20 7.14 1.59
N GLY A 125 -12.98 6.67 1.86
CA GLY A 125 -12.37 5.52 1.19
C GLY A 125 -12.89 4.17 1.72
N GLY A 126 -13.80 4.19 2.69
CA GLY A 126 -14.42 3.00 3.23
C GLY A 126 -15.83 3.29 3.75
N ARG A 127 -16.48 2.23 4.21
CA ARG A 127 -17.88 2.29 4.64
C ARG A 127 -17.99 2.35 6.16
N SER A 128 -18.78 3.28 6.68
CA SER A 128 -19.21 3.26 8.09
C SER A 128 -20.49 2.43 8.25
N HIS A 129 -21.38 2.50 7.27
CA HIS A 129 -22.58 1.67 7.11
C HIS A 129 -22.53 0.93 5.77
N ALA A 130 -23.21 -0.22 5.69
CA ALA A 130 -23.14 -1.11 4.53
C ALA A 130 -23.46 -0.43 3.18
N ASP A 131 -24.35 0.57 3.19
CA ASP A 131 -24.85 1.24 1.99
C ASP A 131 -24.09 2.53 1.62
N ASP A 132 -23.06 2.89 2.40
CA ASP A 132 -22.28 4.10 2.14
C ASP A 132 -21.57 4.01 0.77
N ALA A 133 -21.64 5.10 0.02
CA ALA A 133 -20.84 5.27 -1.19
C ALA A 133 -19.35 5.41 -0.81
N ILE A 134 -18.48 4.82 -1.62
CA ILE A 134 -17.03 4.94 -1.46
C ILE A 134 -16.53 5.95 -2.48
N ASP A 135 -15.74 6.92 -2.04
CA ASP A 135 -14.89 7.71 -2.92
C ASP A 135 -13.58 6.92 -3.15
N PRO A 136 -13.33 6.39 -4.36
CA PRO A 136 -12.13 5.59 -4.58
C PRO A 136 -10.84 6.41 -4.66
N THR A 137 -10.95 7.74 -4.81
CA THR A 137 -9.79 8.63 -5.06
C THR A 137 -9.06 9.03 -3.78
N VAL A 138 -9.73 8.93 -2.63
CA VAL A 138 -9.21 9.33 -1.33
C VAL A 138 -8.39 8.23 -0.66
N GLY A 139 -7.53 8.63 0.27
CA GLY A 139 -6.68 7.72 1.04
C GLY A 139 -5.34 8.35 1.39
N LEU A 140 -4.32 7.51 1.58
CA LEU A 140 -2.97 7.91 1.95
C LEU A 140 -1.96 7.30 0.97
N THR A 141 -0.94 8.07 0.59
CA THR A 141 0.26 7.54 -0.10
C THR A 141 1.52 7.91 0.68
N ASP A 142 2.64 7.30 0.30
CA ASP A 142 3.96 7.56 0.89
C ASP A 142 3.96 7.46 2.43
N VAL A 143 3.21 6.50 2.97
CA VAL A 143 3.12 6.29 4.41
C VAL A 143 4.47 5.84 4.95
N ILE A 144 4.98 6.59 5.94
CA ILE A 144 6.30 6.40 6.53
C ILE A 144 6.44 5.06 7.24
N ASP A 145 7.61 4.44 7.14
CA ASP A 145 7.89 3.18 7.82
C ASP A 145 8.14 3.34 9.33
N VAL A 146 7.75 2.30 10.07
CA VAL A 146 8.18 2.13 11.46
C VAL A 146 9.68 1.85 11.48
N GLY A 147 10.42 2.65 12.25
CA GLY A 147 11.88 2.66 12.29
C GLY A 147 12.52 3.83 11.55
N ALA A 148 11.78 4.51 10.68
CA ALA A 148 12.30 5.66 9.95
C ALA A 148 12.64 6.83 10.88
N GLN A 149 13.76 7.50 10.59
CA GLN A 149 14.12 8.75 11.25
C GLN A 149 13.40 9.91 10.56
N VAL A 150 12.83 10.82 11.35
CA VAL A 150 12.09 11.99 10.86
C VAL A 150 12.58 13.26 11.55
N ARG A 151 12.48 14.39 10.85
CA ARG A 151 12.65 15.73 11.44
C ARG A 151 11.28 16.37 11.60
N ALA A 152 11.17 17.34 12.50
CA ALA A 152 10.00 18.21 12.52
C ALA A 152 9.77 18.82 11.12
N GLY A 153 8.56 18.72 10.61
CA GLY A 153 8.19 19.13 9.24
C GLY A 153 8.39 18.06 8.15
N SER A 154 9.08 16.94 8.43
CA SER A 154 9.18 15.83 7.46
C SER A 154 7.80 15.17 7.23
N PRO A 155 7.49 14.74 6.00
CA PRO A 155 6.24 14.04 5.73
C PRO A 155 6.19 12.69 6.45
N LEU A 156 5.03 12.39 7.03
CA LEU A 156 4.63 11.08 7.56
C LEU A 156 3.80 10.30 6.56
N CYS A 157 3.03 11.01 5.72
CA CYS A 157 2.33 10.49 4.54
C CYS A 157 1.81 11.68 3.72
N VAL A 158 1.22 11.39 2.57
CA VAL A 158 0.43 12.32 1.76
C VAL A 158 -1.04 11.91 1.86
N VAL A 159 -1.90 12.86 2.22
CA VAL A 159 -3.35 12.69 2.36
C VAL A 159 -4.04 13.11 1.07
N HIS A 160 -4.86 12.23 0.52
CA HIS A 160 -5.74 12.45 -0.64
C HIS A 160 -7.18 12.55 -0.14
N ALA A 161 -7.83 13.68 -0.35
CA ALA A 161 -9.12 13.99 0.24
C ALA A 161 -10.07 14.71 -0.73
N ALA A 162 -11.37 14.57 -0.50
CA ALA A 162 -12.41 15.25 -1.26
C ALA A 162 -12.51 16.76 -0.96
N SER A 163 -11.99 17.22 0.19
CA SER A 163 -12.02 18.63 0.61
C SER A 163 -10.92 18.95 1.61
N ASP A 164 -10.65 20.25 1.82
CA ASP A 164 -9.65 20.71 2.80
C ASP A 164 -10.02 20.32 4.24
N ALA A 165 -11.30 20.37 4.60
CA ALA A 165 -11.78 19.98 5.92
C ALA A 165 -11.55 18.47 6.18
N ALA A 166 -11.83 17.62 5.19
CA ALA A 166 -11.57 16.18 5.28
C ALA A 166 -10.06 15.89 5.37
N ALA A 167 -9.23 16.65 4.63
CA ALA A 167 -7.78 16.51 4.73
C ALA A 167 -7.27 16.85 6.14
N GLU A 168 -7.78 17.92 6.75
CA GLU A 168 -7.40 18.34 8.12
C GLU A 168 -7.77 17.28 9.17
N GLU A 169 -8.99 16.75 9.11
CA GLU A 169 -9.43 15.68 10.01
C GLU A 169 -8.56 14.42 9.88
N ALA A 170 -8.24 14.03 8.64
CA ALA A 170 -7.39 12.86 8.37
C ALA A 170 -5.95 13.06 8.86
N ILE A 171 -5.37 14.26 8.67
CA ILE A 171 -4.03 14.60 9.21
C ILE A 171 -4.00 14.41 10.72
N ASP A 172 -5.01 14.89 11.42
CA ASP A 172 -5.13 14.77 12.87
C ASP A 172 -5.24 13.30 13.33
N LEU A 173 -6.01 12.48 12.61
CA LEU A 173 -6.12 11.05 12.87
C LEU A 173 -4.81 10.31 12.63
N VAL A 174 -4.12 10.61 11.52
CA VAL A 174 -2.82 10.00 11.18
C VAL A 174 -1.76 10.36 12.21
N ARG A 175 -1.68 11.63 12.63
CA ARG A 175 -0.74 12.06 13.69
C ARG A 175 -0.97 11.30 14.99
N ARG A 176 -2.22 11.09 15.39
CA ARG A 176 -2.55 10.26 16.57
C ARG A 176 -2.21 8.79 16.39
N ALA A 177 -2.21 8.28 15.16
CA ALA A 177 -1.87 6.89 14.85
C ALA A 177 -0.36 6.62 14.83
N ILE A 178 0.48 7.62 14.58
CA ILE A 178 1.93 7.49 14.44
C ILE A 178 2.64 8.05 15.68
N ARG A 179 3.42 7.20 16.36
CA ARG A 179 4.21 7.62 17.53
C ARG A 179 5.66 7.88 17.13
N ILE A 180 6.17 9.07 17.49
CA ILE A 180 7.57 9.44 17.32
C ILE A 180 8.27 9.42 18.68
N GLY A 181 9.30 8.59 18.81
CA GLY A 181 10.14 8.44 20.00
C GLY A 181 11.60 8.82 19.72
N ASP A 182 12.45 8.75 20.75
CA ASP A 182 13.83 9.25 20.64
C ASP A 182 14.78 8.21 20.01
N ALA A 183 14.53 6.92 20.21
CA ALA A 183 15.31 5.81 19.68
C ALA A 183 14.48 4.94 18.72
N PRO A 184 15.10 4.28 17.73
CA PRO A 184 14.40 3.39 16.82
C PRO A 184 13.84 2.15 17.58
N PRO A 185 12.67 1.63 17.18
CA PRO A 185 12.14 0.40 17.72
C PRO A 185 12.99 -0.81 17.26
N PRO A 186 12.92 -1.95 17.97
CA PRO A 186 13.55 -3.18 17.51
C PRO A 186 12.94 -3.62 16.17
N HIS A 187 13.81 -4.07 15.26
CA HIS A 187 13.39 -4.59 13.97
C HIS A 187 12.51 -5.84 14.14
N ARG A 188 11.41 -5.93 13.40
CA ARG A 188 10.52 -7.09 13.40
C ARG A 188 10.61 -7.81 12.07
N ARG A 189 10.54 -9.15 12.10
CA ARG A 189 10.42 -9.95 10.88
C ARG A 189 9.06 -9.70 10.25
N VAL A 190 9.02 -9.62 8.93
CA VAL A 190 7.78 -9.47 8.17
C VAL A 190 6.98 -10.77 8.20
N ILE A 191 7.65 -11.91 8.03
CA ILE A 191 7.09 -13.25 8.15
C ILE A 191 7.56 -13.85 9.48
N MET A 192 6.60 -14.20 10.34
CA MET A 192 6.90 -14.67 11.69
C MET A 192 7.17 -16.17 11.73
N GLU A 193 6.30 -16.95 11.10
CA GLU A 193 6.35 -18.41 11.04
C GLU A 193 5.61 -18.93 9.79
N ARG A 194 5.85 -20.20 9.45
CA ARG A 194 5.09 -20.96 8.45
C ARG A 194 4.46 -22.13 9.17
N LEU A 195 3.15 -22.29 9.02
CA LEU A 195 2.40 -23.42 9.59
C LEU A 195 2.20 -24.43 8.46
N ALA A 196 2.64 -25.67 8.69
CA ALA A 196 2.55 -26.79 7.75
C ALA A 196 1.44 -27.76 8.19
#